data_AF-A0A0G4KN35-F1
#
_entry.id   AF-A0A0G4KN35-F1
#
_cell.length_a   1.000
_cell.length_b   1.000
_cell.length_c   1.000
_cell.angle_alpha   90.00
_cell.angle_beta   90.00
_cell.angle_gamma   90.00
#
_symmetry.space_group_name_H-M   'P 1'
#
loop_
_entity.id
_entity.type
_entity.pdbx_description
1 polymer ?
#
loop_
_entity_poly.entity_id
_entity_poly.type
_entity_poly.pdbx_seq_one_letter_code
_entity_poly.pdbx_strand_id
1 'polypeptide(L)'
;MQEPASVLFSLGNLVAHRDGLRKLRAAIPTAYPLHPFYVVLAQVGIASWVFSAVFHTRDSTATEQLDYFAAGASVLYGLYYTVVRIFRLYRATPRRRSVLRAWSLLCALLYAAHVAYLKGVAWDYTYNMAANVVVGMVQNALWVWYSYSKYRETKRAWAVWPGLVVASVITVMSLELFDFAPVWG
;
A
#
# COMPACT_ATOMS: atom_id res chain seq x y z
N MET A 1 5.02 -21.52 -16.04
CA MET A 1 5.36 -20.55 -14.99
C MET A 1 6.56 -19.76 -15.50
N GLN A 2 6.41 -18.46 -15.70
CA GLN A 2 7.43 -17.62 -16.35
C GLN A 2 8.47 -17.12 -15.35
N GLU A 3 8.03 -16.65 -14.18
CA GLU A 3 8.92 -16.08 -13.17
C GLU A 3 8.73 -16.76 -11.79
N PRO A 4 9.35 -17.93 -11.57
CA PRO A 4 9.12 -18.72 -10.35
C PRO A 4 9.48 -17.98 -9.06
N ALA A 5 10.53 -17.16 -9.08
CA ALA A 5 10.94 -16.35 -7.93
C ALA A 5 9.90 -15.28 -7.59
N SER A 6 9.46 -14.49 -8.58
CA SER A 6 8.40 -13.48 -8.41
C SER A 6 7.10 -14.08 -7.89
N VAL A 7 6.72 -15.27 -8.39
CA VAL A 7 5.56 -16.02 -7.87
C VAL A 7 5.76 -16.41 -6.41
N LEU A 8 6.92 -16.96 -6.04
CA LEU A 8 7.22 -17.34 -4.66
C LEU A 8 7.12 -16.14 -3.70
N PHE A 9 7.74 -15.01 -4.06
CA PHE A 9 7.70 -13.79 -3.24
C PHE A 9 6.28 -13.20 -3.15
N SER A 10 5.51 -13.24 -4.23
CA SER A 10 4.10 -12.84 -4.23
C SER A 10 3.26 -13.69 -3.29
N LEU A 11 3.41 -15.02 -3.35
CA LEU A 11 2.71 -15.94 -2.45
C LEU A 11 3.16 -15.76 -0.99
N GLY A 12 4.45 -15.51 -0.75
CA GLY A 12 4.96 -15.19 0.59
C GLY A 12 4.29 -13.93 1.17
N ASN A 13 4.22 -12.85 0.38
CA ASN A 13 3.53 -11.62 0.78
C ASN A 13 2.02 -11.83 0.98
N LEU A 14 1.37 -12.62 0.12
CA LEU A 14 -0.03 -13.01 0.27
C LEU A 14 -0.27 -13.70 1.62
N VAL A 15 0.56 -14.67 1.99
CA VAL A 15 0.48 -15.37 3.28
C VAL A 15 0.68 -14.39 4.43
N ALA A 16 1.65 -13.49 4.35
CA ALA A 16 1.88 -12.48 5.37
C ALA A 16 0.65 -11.57 5.59
N HIS A 17 -0.01 -11.11 4.52
CA HIS A 17 -1.21 -10.30 4.64
C HIS A 17 -2.41 -11.09 5.19
N ARG A 18 -2.58 -12.35 4.78
CA ARG A 18 -3.63 -13.25 5.31
C ARG A 18 -3.44 -13.54 6.80
N ASP A 19 -2.21 -13.86 7.21
CA ASP A 19 -1.87 -14.07 8.61
C ASP A 19 -2.05 -12.77 9.43
N GLY A 20 -1.61 -11.64 8.90
CA GLY A 20 -1.83 -10.32 9.49
C GLY A 20 -3.31 -10.02 9.72
N LEU A 21 -4.17 -10.31 8.74
CA LEU A 21 -5.63 -10.13 8.87
C LEU A 21 -6.23 -11.07 9.93
N ARG A 22 -5.77 -12.31 10.01
CA ARG A 22 -6.23 -13.27 11.03
C ARG A 22 -5.83 -12.79 12.44
N LYS A 23 -4.58 -12.40 12.63
CA LYS A 23 -4.07 -11.85 13.90
C LYS A 23 -4.81 -10.57 14.29
N LEU A 24 -5.04 -9.68 13.32
CA LEU A 24 -5.81 -8.46 13.50
C LEU A 24 -7.21 -8.75 14.04
N ARG A 25 -7.96 -9.64 13.40
CA ARG A 25 -9.34 -10.00 13.79
C ARG A 25 -9.41 -10.69 15.15
N ALA A 26 -8.37 -11.45 15.52
CA ALA A 26 -8.29 -12.09 16.82
C ALA A 26 -7.94 -11.11 17.96
N ALA A 27 -7.09 -10.10 17.68
CA ALA A 27 -6.54 -9.22 18.71
C ALA A 27 -7.28 -7.88 18.85
N ILE A 28 -7.93 -7.38 17.79
CA ILE A 28 -8.54 -6.04 17.78
C ILE A 28 -10.06 -6.16 17.71
N PRO A 29 -10.80 -5.63 18.70
CA PRO A 29 -12.27 -5.62 18.66
C PRO A 29 -12.83 -4.87 17.46
N THR A 30 -13.95 -5.34 16.92
CA THR A 30 -14.66 -4.69 15.80
C THR A 30 -15.14 -3.28 16.11
N ALA A 31 -15.38 -2.98 17.40
CA ALA A 31 -15.74 -1.64 17.89
C ALA A 31 -14.57 -0.63 17.83
N TYR A 32 -13.32 -1.08 17.64
CA TYR A 32 -12.19 -0.18 17.52
C TYR A 32 -12.30 0.66 16.23
N PRO A 33 -12.26 2.01 16.29
CA PRO A 33 -12.58 2.85 15.15
C PRO A 33 -11.73 2.65 13.89
N LEU A 34 -10.51 2.12 14.03
CA LEU A 34 -9.61 1.86 12.91
C LEU A 34 -9.68 0.41 12.39
N HIS A 35 -10.39 -0.47 13.09
CA HIS A 35 -10.58 -1.87 12.67
C HIS A 35 -11.00 -2.01 11.19
N PRO A 36 -12.04 -1.31 10.69
CA PRO A 36 -12.43 -1.45 9.28
C PRO A 36 -11.32 -1.03 8.30
N PHE A 37 -10.54 0.00 8.65
CA PHE A 37 -9.45 0.47 7.80
C PHE A 37 -8.30 -0.54 7.73
N TYR A 38 -7.99 -1.22 8.83
CA TYR A 38 -6.99 -2.28 8.88
C TYR A 38 -7.43 -3.52 8.09
N VAL A 39 -8.71 -3.86 8.17
CA VAL A 39 -9.28 -4.98 7.39
C VAL A 39 -9.15 -4.69 5.90
N VAL A 40 -9.55 -3.50 5.43
CA VAL A 40 -9.44 -3.15 4.01
C VAL A 40 -7.97 -3.07 3.57
N LEU A 41 -7.05 -2.57 4.41
CA LEU A 41 -5.61 -2.57 4.10
C LEU A 41 -5.12 -3.99 3.78
N ALA A 42 -5.47 -4.95 4.63
CA ALA A 42 -5.07 -6.33 4.43
C ALA A 42 -5.76 -6.97 3.22
N GLN A 43 -7.04 -6.67 2.97
CA GLN A 43 -7.79 -7.21 1.83
C GLN A 43 -7.25 -6.70 0.49
N VAL A 44 -6.95 -5.40 0.40
CA VAL A 44 -6.34 -4.81 -0.80
C VAL A 44 -4.96 -5.45 -1.03
N GLY A 45 -4.13 -5.57 0.01
CA GLY A 45 -2.84 -6.26 -0.12
C GLY A 45 -2.99 -7.72 -0.56
N ILE A 46 -3.92 -8.47 0.02
CA ILE A 46 -4.24 -9.85 -0.42
C ILE A 46 -4.60 -9.89 -1.90
N ALA A 47 -5.44 -8.97 -2.38
CA ALA A 47 -5.82 -8.91 -3.78
C ALA A 47 -4.60 -8.61 -4.68
N SER A 48 -3.78 -7.61 -4.33
CA SER A 48 -2.56 -7.26 -5.08
C SER A 48 -1.62 -8.45 -5.22
N TRP A 49 -1.32 -9.15 -4.13
CA TRP A 49 -0.39 -10.28 -4.17
C TRP A 49 -0.98 -11.52 -4.88
N VAL A 50 -2.31 -11.68 -4.90
CA VAL A 50 -2.96 -12.69 -5.75
C VAL A 50 -2.78 -12.34 -7.23
N PHE A 51 -3.07 -11.10 -7.64
CA PHE A 51 -2.94 -10.72 -9.05
C PHE A 51 -1.48 -10.75 -9.52
N SER A 52 -0.55 -10.32 -8.68
CA SER A 52 0.89 -10.44 -8.94
C SER A 52 1.32 -11.89 -9.13
N ALA A 53 0.93 -12.81 -8.23
CA ALA A 53 1.25 -14.23 -8.37
C ALA A 53 0.66 -14.85 -9.65
N VAL A 54 -0.57 -14.45 -10.02
CA VAL A 54 -1.22 -14.92 -11.25
C VAL A 54 -0.48 -14.40 -12.49
N PHE A 55 -0.15 -13.10 -12.53
CA PHE A 55 0.60 -12.47 -13.62
C PHE A 55 1.96 -13.14 -13.83
N HIS A 56 2.78 -13.28 -12.79
CA HIS A 56 4.10 -13.91 -12.90
C HIS A 56 4.06 -15.42 -13.20
N THR A 57 2.92 -16.07 -12.92
CA THR A 57 2.72 -17.47 -13.32
C THR A 57 2.43 -17.58 -14.82
N ARG A 58 1.56 -16.71 -15.32
CA ARG A 58 1.14 -16.66 -16.72
C ARG A 58 0.72 -15.24 -17.10
N ASP A 59 1.61 -14.58 -17.82
CA ASP A 59 1.42 -13.28 -18.40
C ASP A 59 0.38 -13.34 -19.54
N SER A 60 -0.53 -12.37 -19.47
CA SER A 60 -1.54 -12.03 -20.45
C SER A 60 -1.93 -10.57 -20.19
N THR A 61 -2.43 -9.88 -21.21
CA THR A 61 -2.88 -8.49 -21.08
C THR A 61 -3.88 -8.30 -19.92
N ALA A 62 -4.74 -9.27 -19.65
CA ALA A 62 -5.70 -9.18 -18.56
C ALA A 62 -5.04 -9.31 -17.18
N THR A 63 -4.11 -10.25 -17.00
CA THR A 63 -3.43 -10.49 -15.73
C THR A 63 -2.45 -9.36 -15.40
N GLU A 64 -1.77 -8.84 -16.42
CA GLU A 64 -0.91 -7.66 -16.30
C GLU A 64 -1.74 -6.44 -15.83
N GLN A 65 -2.88 -6.19 -16.47
CA GLN A 65 -3.73 -5.07 -16.10
C GLN A 65 -4.24 -5.17 -14.66
N LEU A 66 -4.67 -6.36 -14.25
CA LEU A 66 -5.13 -6.60 -12.89
C LEU A 66 -4.02 -6.40 -11.85
N ASP A 67 -2.79 -6.83 -12.15
CA ASP A 67 -1.66 -6.63 -11.26
C ASP A 67 -1.35 -5.13 -11.09
N TYR A 68 -1.27 -4.38 -12.18
CA TYR A 68 -0.99 -2.94 -12.17
C TYR A 68 -2.08 -2.15 -11.43
N PHE A 69 -3.35 -2.45 -11.69
CA PHE A 69 -4.47 -1.78 -11.00
C PHE A 69 -4.48 -2.11 -9.51
N ALA A 70 -4.15 -3.34 -9.12
CA ALA A 70 -4.13 -3.74 -7.73
C ALA A 70 -2.90 -3.20 -6.98
N ALA A 71 -1.75 -3.08 -7.64
CA ALA A 71 -0.59 -2.37 -7.09
C ALA A 71 -0.94 -0.90 -6.84
N GLY A 72 -1.55 -0.22 -7.82
CA GLY A 72 -2.04 1.14 -7.69
C GLY A 72 -3.04 1.33 -6.54
N ALA A 73 -4.00 0.40 -6.41
CA ALA A 73 -4.97 0.42 -5.32
C ALA A 73 -4.30 0.26 -3.95
N SER A 74 -3.32 -0.64 -3.83
CA SER A 74 -2.60 -0.90 -2.58
C SER A 74 -1.81 0.32 -2.11
N VAL A 75 -1.04 0.93 -3.00
CA VAL A 75 -0.23 2.11 -2.69
C VAL A 75 -1.11 3.30 -2.32
N LEU A 76 -2.16 3.58 -3.09
CA LEU A 76 -3.09 4.67 -2.80
C LEU A 76 -3.88 4.42 -1.51
N TYR A 77 -4.33 3.19 -1.27
CA TYR A 77 -5.02 2.86 -0.03
C TYR A 77 -4.08 2.98 1.18
N GLY A 78 -2.80 2.64 1.02
CA GLY A 78 -1.76 2.88 2.02
C GLY A 78 -1.67 4.36 2.42
N LEU A 79 -1.61 5.27 1.45
CA LEU A 79 -1.63 6.72 1.70
C LEU A 79 -2.96 7.14 2.35
N TYR A 80 -4.09 6.66 1.82
CA TYR A 80 -5.42 6.96 2.34
C TYR A 80 -5.51 6.65 3.83
N TYR A 81 -5.17 5.42 4.21
CA TYR A 81 -5.18 4.94 5.59
C TYR A 81 -4.20 5.75 6.47
N THR A 82 -3.01 6.05 5.96
CA THR A 82 -1.98 6.83 6.68
C THR A 82 -2.50 8.21 7.09
N VAL A 83 -3.14 8.94 6.17
CA VAL A 83 -3.79 10.23 6.47
C VAL A 83 -4.89 10.06 7.52
N VAL A 84 -5.76 9.06 7.36
CA VAL A 84 -6.83 8.78 8.34
C VAL A 84 -6.27 8.54 9.75
N ARG A 85 -5.18 7.77 9.85
CA ARG A 85 -4.54 7.40 11.13
C ARG A 85 -3.86 8.59 11.79
N ILE A 86 -2.99 9.29 11.06
CA ILE A 86 -2.13 10.36 11.59
C ILE A 86 -2.96 11.55 12.04
N PHE A 87 -3.88 12.02 11.19
CA PHE A 87 -4.76 13.15 11.50
C PHE A 87 -5.98 12.75 12.33
N ARG A 88 -6.11 11.46 12.66
CA ARG A 88 -7.16 10.89 13.50
C ARG A 88 -8.56 11.21 12.96
N LEU A 89 -8.75 11.10 11.66
CA LEU A 89 -10.01 11.40 10.97
C LEU A 89 -11.14 10.42 11.34
N TYR A 90 -10.78 9.25 11.87
CA TYR A 90 -11.69 8.25 12.42
C TYR A 90 -12.47 8.71 13.67
N ARG A 91 -12.08 9.84 14.31
CA ARG A 91 -12.81 10.35 15.48
C ARG A 91 -14.11 11.03 15.05
N ALA A 92 -15.20 10.74 15.77
CA ALA A 92 -16.55 11.18 15.44
C ALA A 92 -16.84 12.65 15.78
N THR A 93 -16.12 13.60 15.17
CA THR A 93 -16.50 15.02 15.18
C THR A 93 -17.03 15.45 13.81
N PRO A 94 -17.99 16.41 13.73
CA PRO A 94 -18.57 16.83 12.46
C PRO A 94 -17.51 17.27 11.44
N ARG A 95 -16.56 18.11 11.86
CA ARG A 95 -15.45 18.58 11.01
C ARG A 95 -14.60 17.43 10.46
N ARG A 96 -14.23 16.46 11.31
CA ARG A 96 -13.38 15.32 10.88
C ARG A 96 -14.12 14.39 9.94
N ARG A 97 -15.43 14.20 10.15
CA ARG A 97 -16.27 13.41 9.25
C ARG A 97 -16.36 14.04 7.86
N SER A 98 -16.52 15.36 7.76
CA SER A 98 -16.51 16.07 6.48
C SER A 98 -15.15 15.94 5.78
N VAL A 99 -14.05 16.13 6.52
CA VAL A 99 -12.68 15.96 5.98
C VAL A 99 -12.45 14.51 5.50
N LEU A 100 -12.89 13.51 6.28
CA LEU A 100 -12.79 12.10 5.89
C LEU A 100 -13.54 11.82 4.59
N ARG A 101 -14.77 12.33 4.44
CA ARG A 101 -15.56 12.16 3.21
C ARG A 101 -14.89 12.81 2.01
N ALA A 102 -14.41 14.04 2.15
CA ALA A 102 -13.71 14.76 1.10
C ALA A 102 -12.43 14.01 0.68
N TRP A 103 -11.65 13.54 1.66
CA TRP A 103 -10.45 12.74 1.42
C TRP A 103 -10.76 11.40 0.74
N SER A 104 -11.77 10.68 1.21
CA SER A 104 -12.25 9.44 0.57
C SER A 104 -12.67 9.67 -0.88
N LEU A 105 -13.45 10.73 -1.14
CA LEU A 105 -13.89 11.07 -2.49
C LEU A 105 -12.70 11.41 -3.39
N LEU A 106 -11.76 12.21 -2.89
CA LEU A 106 -10.56 12.56 -3.63
C LEU A 106 -9.75 11.32 -4.01
N CYS A 107 -9.46 10.42 -3.06
CA CYS A 107 -8.73 9.18 -3.36
C CYS A 107 -9.49 8.30 -4.36
N ALA A 108 -10.82 8.16 -4.22
CA ALA A 108 -11.62 7.39 -5.16
C ALA A 108 -11.57 7.98 -6.58
N LEU A 109 -11.68 9.31 -6.71
CA LEU A 109 -11.59 9.99 -8.00
C LEU A 109 -10.19 9.87 -8.62
N LEU A 110 -9.13 10.03 -7.81
CA LEU A 110 -7.75 9.86 -8.29
C LEU A 110 -7.51 8.43 -8.78
N TYR A 111 -7.99 7.42 -8.07
CA TYR A 111 -7.87 6.04 -8.50
C TYR A 111 -8.65 5.76 -9.79
N ALA A 112 -9.90 6.23 -9.86
CA ALA A 112 -10.73 6.08 -11.06
C ALA A 112 -10.07 6.77 -12.27
N ALA A 113 -9.53 7.97 -12.09
CA ALA A 113 -8.79 8.69 -13.13
C ALA A 113 -7.53 7.94 -13.56
N HIS A 114 -6.77 7.38 -12.61
CA HIS A 114 -5.58 6.58 -12.88
C HIS A 114 -5.91 5.33 -13.71
N VAL A 115 -6.94 4.57 -13.32
CA VAL A 115 -7.40 3.38 -14.06
C VAL A 115 -7.95 3.78 -15.43
N ALA A 116 -8.74 4.86 -15.52
CA ALA A 116 -9.28 5.35 -16.78
C ALA A 116 -8.19 5.79 -17.75
N TYR A 117 -7.14 6.44 -17.26
CA TYR A 117 -5.99 6.80 -18.07
C TYR A 117 -5.26 5.57 -18.61
N LEU A 118 -4.90 4.63 -17.74
CA LEU A 118 -4.16 3.43 -18.14
C LEU A 118 -4.99 2.57 -19.12
N LYS A 119 -6.27 2.36 -18.84
CA LYS A 119 -7.12 1.48 -19.64
C LYS A 119 -7.66 2.13 -20.92
N GLY A 120 -7.95 3.43 -20.87
CA GLY A 120 -8.71 4.14 -21.90
C GLY A 120 -7.91 5.13 -22.73
N VAL A 121 -6.73 5.56 -22.27
CA VAL A 121 -5.88 6.54 -22.97
C VAL A 121 -4.59 5.89 -23.45
N ALA A 122 -3.74 5.44 -22.53
CA ALA A 122 -2.46 4.85 -22.85
C ALA A 122 -2.00 3.88 -21.75
N TRP A 123 -1.57 2.68 -22.15
CA TRP A 123 -0.93 1.72 -21.26
C TRP A 123 0.53 2.13 -21.01
N ASP A 124 0.73 3.15 -20.17
CA ASP A 124 2.03 3.78 -19.90
C ASP A 124 2.61 3.31 -18.55
N TYR A 125 3.62 2.45 -18.64
CA TYR A 125 4.39 1.92 -17.51
C TYR A 125 5.15 3.01 -16.75
N THR A 126 5.69 4.00 -17.46
CA THR A 126 6.45 5.11 -16.85
C THR A 126 5.53 5.95 -15.99
N TYR A 127 4.35 6.30 -16.52
CA TYR A 127 3.33 6.98 -15.76
C TYR A 127 2.88 6.15 -14.55
N ASN A 128 2.59 4.86 -14.72
CA ASN A 128 2.17 3.99 -13.62
C ASN A 128 3.20 3.96 -12.49
N MET A 129 4.48 3.76 -12.84
CA MET A 129 5.57 3.75 -11.88
C MET A 129 5.71 5.10 -11.19
N ALA A 130 5.71 6.21 -11.93
CA ALA A 130 5.81 7.54 -11.37
C ALA A 130 4.66 7.85 -10.40
N ALA A 131 3.42 7.51 -10.76
CA ALA A 131 2.25 7.71 -9.90
C ALA A 131 2.37 6.94 -8.58
N ASN A 132 2.74 5.67 -8.63
CA ASN A 132 2.92 4.83 -7.45
C ASN A 132 4.08 5.31 -6.57
N VAL A 133 5.22 5.66 -7.18
CA VAL A 133 6.38 6.18 -6.44
C VAL A 133 6.02 7.48 -5.72
N VAL A 134 5.36 8.43 -6.38
CA VAL A 134 4.96 9.71 -5.77
C VAL A 134 4.03 9.47 -4.58
N VAL A 135 2.99 8.64 -4.74
CA VAL A 135 2.04 8.34 -3.67
C VAL A 135 2.74 7.63 -2.51
N GLY A 136 3.61 6.66 -2.80
CA GLY A 136 4.41 5.95 -1.80
C GLY A 136 5.39 6.86 -1.04
N MET A 137 6.05 7.80 -1.73
CA MET A 137 6.93 8.79 -1.09
C MET A 137 6.17 9.71 -0.14
N VAL A 138 4.98 10.19 -0.51
CA VAL A 138 4.14 11.00 0.37
C VAL A 138 3.73 10.19 1.61
N GLN A 139 3.32 8.93 1.42
CA GLN A 139 3.00 8.03 2.53
C GLN A 139 4.20 7.85 3.48
N ASN A 140 5.38 7.58 2.94
CA ASN A 140 6.60 7.37 3.72
C ASN A 140 7.02 8.63 4.48
N ALA A 141 6.97 9.79 3.84
CA ALA A 141 7.25 11.08 4.49
C ALA A 141 6.31 11.34 5.67
N LEU A 142 5.02 11.03 5.53
CA LEU A 142 4.04 11.15 6.62
C LEU A 142 4.36 10.23 7.80
N TRP A 143 4.78 9.00 7.56
CA TRP A 143 5.16 8.07 8.62
C TRP A 143 6.45 8.47 9.34
N VAL A 144 7.47 8.92 8.60
CA VAL A 144 8.70 9.47 9.19
C VAL A 144 8.39 10.67 10.06
N TRP A 145 7.60 11.62 9.53
CA TRP A 145 7.16 12.79 10.28
C TRP A 145 6.39 12.40 11.54
N TYR A 146 5.41 11.49 11.42
CA TYR A 146 4.64 10.99 12.57
C TYR A 146 5.54 10.36 13.64
N SER A 147 6.48 9.51 13.24
CA SER A 147 7.41 8.88 14.15
C SER A 147 8.29 9.88 14.87
N TYR A 148 8.87 10.84 14.14
CA TYR A 148 9.69 11.90 14.72
C TYR A 148 8.89 12.76 15.71
N SER A 149 7.74 13.28 15.29
CA SER A 149 6.88 14.12 16.13
C SER A 149 6.42 13.39 17.39
N LYS A 150 5.95 12.14 17.27
CA LYS A 150 5.47 11.37 18.44
C LYS A 150 6.58 10.96 19.37
N TYR A 151 7.76 10.64 18.86
CA TYR A 151 8.91 10.37 19.70
C TYR A 151 9.34 11.63 20.47
N ARG A 152 9.34 12.80 19.82
CA ARG A 152 9.67 14.06 20.52
C ARG A 152 8.69 14.41 21.63
N GLU A 153 7.40 14.18 21.42
CA GLU A 153 6.35 14.45 22.40
C GLU A 153 6.35 13.45 23.56
N THR A 154 6.50 12.15 23.27
CA THR A 154 6.26 11.09 24.27
C THR A 154 7.53 10.46 24.82
N LYS A 155 8.65 10.57 24.11
CA LYS A 155 9.93 9.87 24.37
C LYS A 155 9.78 8.34 24.48
N ARG A 156 8.71 7.77 23.91
CA ARG A 156 8.44 6.32 23.96
C ARG A 156 8.99 5.62 22.73
N ALA A 157 9.66 4.49 22.95
CA ALA A 157 10.27 3.68 21.88
C ALA A 157 9.27 3.25 20.80
N TRP A 158 8.01 2.98 21.15
CA TRP A 158 7.01 2.54 20.17
C TRP A 158 6.75 3.56 19.05
N ALA A 159 6.99 4.84 19.31
CA ALA A 159 6.79 5.91 18.32
C ALA A 159 7.80 5.82 17.17
N VAL A 160 8.93 5.14 17.37
CA VAL A 160 9.99 4.99 16.36
C VAL A 160 9.69 3.84 15.38
N TRP A 161 8.85 2.87 15.77
CA TRP A 161 8.55 1.69 14.94
C TRP A 161 8.08 2.01 13.51
N PRO A 162 7.12 2.93 13.28
CA PRO A 162 6.71 3.24 11.90
C PRO A 162 7.86 3.77 11.04
N GLY A 163 8.73 4.62 11.61
CA GLY A 163 9.92 5.14 10.93
C GLY A 163 10.93 4.05 10.59
N LEU A 164 11.14 3.07 11.48
CA LEU A 164 12.00 1.91 11.21
C LEU A 164 11.44 1.06 10.08
N VAL A 165 10.12 0.80 10.08
CA VAL A 165 9.46 0.05 9.00
C VAL A 165 9.63 0.78 7.67
N VAL A 166 9.43 2.10 7.63
CA VAL A 166 9.67 2.89 6.41
C VAL A 166 11.12 2.81 5.96
N ALA A 167 12.07 2.94 6.88
CA ALA A 167 13.49 2.81 6.55
C ALA A 167 13.81 1.44 5.94
N SER A 168 13.31 0.35 6.55
CA SER A 168 13.48 -1.01 6.03
C SER A 168 12.85 -1.18 4.64
N VAL A 169 11.65 -0.66 4.42
CA VAL A 169 10.98 -0.72 3.11
C VAL A 169 11.77 0.04 2.06
N ILE A 170 12.23 1.26 2.36
CA ILE A 170 13.06 2.05 1.43
C ILE A 170 14.37 1.32 1.12
N THR A 171 15.02 0.73 2.12
CA THR A 171 16.25 -0.05 1.90
C THR A 171 15.99 -1.24 0.99
N VAL A 172 14.96 -2.04 1.27
CA VAL A 172 14.63 -3.22 0.44
C VAL A 172 14.25 -2.80 -0.99
N MET A 173 13.39 -1.78 -1.15
CA MET A 173 13.05 -1.25 -2.48
C MET A 173 14.27 -0.69 -3.21
N SER A 174 15.23 -0.09 -2.50
CA SER A 174 16.44 0.41 -3.13
C SER A 174 17.34 -0.71 -3.65
N LEU A 175 17.22 -1.95 -3.15
CA LEU A 175 17.92 -3.10 -3.72
C LEU A 175 17.41 -3.42 -5.13
N GLU A 176 16.15 -3.13 -5.46
CA GLU A 176 15.63 -3.27 -6.84
C GLU A 176 16.30 -2.27 -7.80
N LEU A 177 16.72 -1.09 -7.32
CA LEU A 177 17.50 -0.14 -8.13
C LEU A 177 18.92 -0.64 -8.41
N PHE A 178 19.39 -1.62 -7.64
CA PHE A 178 20.70 -2.27 -7.81
C PHE A 178 20.57 -3.70 -8.34
N ASP A 179 19.39 -4.10 -8.83
CA ASP A 179 19.23 -5.42 -9.45
C ASP A 179 19.90 -5.39 -10.83
N PHE A 180 21.17 -5.80 -10.86
CA PHE A 180 21.98 -5.87 -12.07
C PHE A 180 21.45 -6.98 -12.99
N ALA A 181 21.67 -6.84 -14.30
CA ALA A 181 21.32 -7.89 -15.25
C ALA A 181 21.86 -9.26 -14.81
N PRO A 182 21.10 -10.36 -14.99
CA PRO A 182 21.52 -11.68 -14.54
C PRO A 182 22.89 -12.03 -15.11
N VAL A 183 23.78 -12.52 -14.24
CA VAL A 183 25.19 -12.79 -14.58
C VAL A 183 25.34 -13.90 -15.65
N TRP A 184 24.26 -14.64 -15.92
CA TRP A 184 24.22 -15.80 -16.81
C TRP A 184 23.00 -15.79 -17.73
N GLY A 185 22.81 -14.71 -18.49
CA GLY A 185 21.78 -14.61 -19.53
C GLY A 185 21.77 -15.79 -20.52
#